data_AF-A0A377DG45-F1
#
_entry.id   AF-A0A377DG45-F1
#
_cell.length_a   1.000
_cell.length_b   1.000
_cell.length_c   1.000
_cell.angle_alpha   90.00
_cell.angle_beta   90.00
_cell.angle_gamma   90.00
#
_symmetry.space_group_name_H-M   'P 1'
#
loop_
_entity.id
_entity.type
_entity.pdbx_description
1 polymer ?
#
loop_
_entity_poly.entity_id
_entity_poly.type
_entity_poly.pdbx_seq_one_letter_code
_entity_poly.pdbx_strand_id
1 'polypeptide(L)'
;MKWAVLLSKNILTVFIEGKCVSDIKLIHDQMLSATLYYSGSGGLVMNTISCVDLALWDLFGKVVGLPVYKLLGGAVRDEIQFYATGARPDLAKEMGFIGGKMPTHWGPHDGDAGIRKDAAMVADMREKCGEDFWLMLDCWMSQDVNYATKTGPRLRAL
;
A
#
# COMPACT_ATOMS: atom_id res chain seq x y z
N MET A 1 16.16 5.63 -10.44
CA MET A 1 16.72 5.99 -9.12
C MET A 1 17.45 7.34 -9.07
N LYS A 2 18.10 7.82 -10.14
CA LYS A 2 18.81 9.13 -10.16
C LYS A 2 17.91 10.36 -9.88
N TRP A 3 16.64 10.34 -10.33
CA TRP A 3 15.71 11.47 -10.19
C TRP A 3 15.19 11.71 -8.76
N ALA A 4 14.92 10.65 -7.99
CA ALA A 4 14.52 10.79 -6.58
C ALA A 4 15.67 11.36 -5.72
N VAL A 5 16.91 10.95 -6.01
CA VAL A 5 18.10 11.51 -5.38
C VAL A 5 18.26 12.99 -5.75
N LEU A 6 18.04 13.36 -7.02
CA LEU A 6 18.11 14.74 -7.48
C LEU A 6 17.06 15.64 -6.81
N LEU A 7 15.81 15.18 -6.73
CA LEU A 7 14.72 15.88 -6.03
C LEU A 7 15.05 16.12 -4.55
N SER A 8 15.53 15.07 -3.87
CA SER A 8 15.90 15.18 -2.45
C SER A 8 17.08 16.13 -2.21
N LYS A 9 18.14 16.06 -3.04
CA LYS A 9 19.40 16.79 -2.80
C LYS A 9 19.35 18.25 -3.24
N ASN A 10 18.56 18.58 -4.25
CA ASN A 10 18.61 19.90 -4.87
C ASN A 10 17.36 20.76 -4.63
N ILE A 11 16.24 20.16 -4.21
CA ILE A 11 14.98 20.90 -4.05
C ILE A 11 14.45 20.82 -2.62
N LEU A 12 14.44 19.64 -2.00
CA LEU A 12 13.80 19.48 -0.68
C LEU A 12 14.72 19.87 0.49
N THR A 13 16.04 19.75 0.33
CA THR A 13 17.05 20.05 1.36
C THR A 13 16.92 21.43 1.97
N VAL A 14 16.58 22.46 1.18
CA VAL A 14 16.43 23.85 1.68
C VAL A 14 15.32 24.00 2.72
N PHE A 15 14.33 23.10 2.72
CA PHE A 15 13.24 23.10 3.70
C PHE A 15 13.59 22.29 4.95
N ILE A 16 14.56 21.38 4.86
CA ILE A 16 14.91 20.40 5.90
C ILE A 16 16.07 20.90 6.76
N GLU A 17 17.18 21.31 6.12
CA GLU A 17 18.41 21.67 6.84
C GLU A 17 18.22 22.91 7.72
N GLY A 18 18.81 22.86 8.92
CA GLY A 18 18.72 23.94 9.90
C GLY A 18 17.39 24.06 10.65
N LYS A 19 16.40 23.18 10.39
CA LYS A 19 15.15 23.13 11.15
C LYS A 19 15.30 22.31 12.43
N CYS A 20 14.39 22.54 13.39
CA CYS A 20 14.29 21.66 14.53
C CYS A 20 13.76 20.29 14.08
N VAL A 21 14.23 19.21 14.70
CA VAL A 21 13.75 17.85 14.40
C VAL A 21 12.26 17.64 14.69
N SER A 22 11.64 18.53 15.47
CA SER A 22 10.20 18.52 15.75
C SER A 22 9.35 19.25 14.70
N ASP A 23 9.96 19.96 13.75
CA ASP A 23 9.25 20.80 12.76
C ASP A 23 8.67 19.98 11.59
N ILE A 24 8.37 18.69 11.81
CA ILE A 24 7.97 17.71 10.78
C ILE A 24 6.82 18.24 9.92
N LYS A 25 5.75 18.75 10.55
CA LYS A 25 4.57 19.26 9.84
C LYS A 25 4.88 20.51 9.01
N LEU A 26 5.76 21.39 9.51
CA LEU A 26 6.18 22.58 8.77
C LEU A 26 6.97 22.18 7.53
N ILE A 27 7.94 21.27 7.68
CA ILE A 27 8.76 20.78 6.56
C ILE A 27 7.86 20.08 5.54
N HIS A 28 6.92 19.25 5.99
CA HIS A 28 5.96 18.57 5.12
C HIS A 28 5.14 19.55 4.27
N ASP A 29 4.56 20.57 4.90
CA ASP A 29 3.77 21.60 4.21
C ASP A 29 4.60 22.40 3.19
N GLN A 30 5.84 22.75 3.55
CA GLN A 30 6.77 23.43 2.64
C GLN A 30 7.12 22.56 1.43
N MET A 31 7.41 21.27 1.64
CA MET A 31 7.68 20.33 0.54
C MET A 31 6.47 20.18 -0.39
N LEU A 32 5.26 20.05 0.16
CA LEU A 32 4.04 19.97 -0.65
C LEU A 32 3.83 21.24 -1.47
N SER A 33 3.85 22.40 -0.80
CA SER A 33 3.59 23.70 -1.42
C SER A 33 4.63 24.03 -2.51
N ALA A 34 5.92 23.81 -2.23
CA ALA A 34 6.99 24.10 -3.17
C ALA A 34 7.01 23.17 -4.39
N THR A 35 6.44 21.96 -4.26
CA THR A 35 6.43 20.97 -5.36
C THR A 35 5.11 20.95 -6.14
N LEU A 36 4.09 21.68 -5.69
CA LEU A 36 2.72 21.60 -6.22
C LEU A 36 2.64 21.78 -7.75
N TYR A 37 3.47 22.65 -8.32
CA TYR A 37 3.46 22.94 -9.76
C TYR A 37 3.92 21.77 -10.66
N TYR A 38 4.52 20.71 -10.10
CA TYR A 38 5.02 19.55 -10.84
C TYR A 38 4.84 18.21 -10.12
N SER A 39 4.23 18.19 -8.93
CA SER A 39 4.04 16.97 -8.15
C SER A 39 2.94 16.07 -8.70
N GLY A 40 1.99 16.63 -9.45
CA GLY A 40 0.84 15.90 -9.99
C GLY A 40 -0.06 15.27 -8.93
N SER A 41 0.05 15.71 -7.68
CA SER A 41 -0.70 15.20 -6.51
C SER A 41 -0.50 13.69 -6.23
N GLY A 42 0.57 13.08 -6.74
CA GLY A 42 0.84 11.65 -6.58
C GLY A 42 2.11 11.20 -7.32
N GLY A 43 2.38 9.89 -7.34
CA GLY A 43 3.50 9.33 -8.10
C GLY A 43 4.88 9.70 -7.56
N LEU A 44 5.84 9.94 -8.45
CA LEU A 44 7.28 10.02 -8.11
C LEU A 44 7.62 11.09 -7.07
N VAL A 45 7.06 12.30 -7.23
CA VAL A 45 7.36 13.43 -6.34
C VAL A 45 6.76 13.16 -4.97
N MET A 46 5.51 12.72 -4.90
CA MET A 46 4.86 12.36 -3.64
C MET A 46 5.61 11.23 -2.92
N ASN A 47 6.05 10.20 -3.64
CA ASN A 47 6.88 9.12 -3.06
C ASN A 47 8.18 9.66 -2.45
N THR A 48 8.77 10.70 -3.07
CA THR A 48 9.98 11.34 -2.55
C THR A 48 9.68 12.12 -1.27
N ILE A 49 8.58 12.89 -1.25
CA ILE A 49 8.10 13.62 -0.06
C ILE A 49 7.82 12.64 1.08
N SER A 50 7.09 11.54 0.82
CA SER A 50 6.80 10.52 1.83
C SER A 50 8.07 9.86 2.38
N CYS A 51 9.08 9.62 1.54
CA CYS A 51 10.36 9.08 1.99
C CYS A 51 11.07 10.02 2.98
N VAL A 52 11.08 11.32 2.68
CA VAL A 52 11.64 12.33 3.58
C VAL A 52 10.83 12.42 4.87
N ASP A 53 9.51 12.46 4.79
CA ASP A 53 8.62 12.54 5.96
C ASP A 53 8.82 11.35 6.92
N LEU A 54 8.91 10.13 6.39
CA LEU A 54 9.22 8.93 7.18
C LEU A 54 10.60 9.03 7.85
N ALA A 55 11.61 9.57 7.16
CA ALA A 55 12.94 9.78 7.73
C ALA A 55 12.94 10.84 8.85
N LEU A 56 12.12 11.89 8.74
CA LEU A 56 11.96 12.89 9.79
C LEU A 56 11.30 12.29 11.03
N TRP A 57 10.26 11.46 10.87
CA TRP A 57 9.64 10.73 11.98
C TRP A 57 10.58 9.74 12.66
N ASP A 58 11.37 9.00 11.87
CA ASP A 58 12.40 8.09 12.39
C ASP A 58 13.48 8.84 13.18
N LEU A 59 13.98 9.97 12.65
CA LEU A 59 14.94 10.82 13.35
C LEU A 59 14.35 11.40 14.64
N PHE A 60 13.14 11.93 14.59
CA PHE A 60 12.48 12.50 15.77
C PHE A 60 12.25 11.43 16.86
N GLY A 61 11.81 10.23 16.48
CA GLY A 61 11.70 9.08 17.39
C GLY A 61 13.03 8.71 18.04
N LYS A 62 14.12 8.70 17.26
CA LYS A 62 15.47 8.44 17.77
C LYS A 62 15.95 9.53 18.73
N VAL A 63 15.70 10.80 18.44
CA VAL A 63 16.10 11.93 19.32
C VAL A 63 15.31 11.92 20.63
N VAL A 64 14.00 11.68 20.56
CA VAL A 64 13.13 11.62 21.76
C VAL A 64 13.32 10.31 22.54
N GLY A 65 13.88 9.27 21.92
CA GLY A 65 14.06 7.96 22.54
C GLY A 65 12.75 7.16 22.66
N LEU A 66 11.77 7.44 21.79
CA LEU A 66 10.47 6.76 21.78
C LEU A 66 10.19 6.13 20.40
N PRO A 67 9.57 4.93 20.37
CA PRO A 67 9.07 4.39 19.11
C PRO A 67 7.93 5.28 18.56
N VAL A 68 7.86 5.40 17.23
CA VAL A 68 6.92 6.31 16.54
C VAL A 68 5.46 6.07 16.98
N TYR A 69 5.03 4.82 17.18
CA TYR A 69 3.65 4.56 17.62
C TYR A 69 3.29 5.21 18.97
N LYS A 70 4.27 5.40 19.89
CA LYS A 70 4.03 6.12 21.16
C LYS A 70 3.91 7.62 20.93
N LEU A 71 4.69 8.17 20.00
CA LEU A 71 4.57 9.58 19.59
C LEU A 71 3.23 9.87 18.91
N LEU A 72 2.63 8.88 18.24
CA LEU A 72 1.31 8.95 17.62
C LEU A 72 0.13 8.72 18.59
N GLY A 73 0.39 8.66 19.90
CA GLY A 73 -0.65 8.51 20.94
C GLY A 73 -0.75 7.11 21.55
N GLY A 74 0.15 6.20 21.21
CA GLY A 74 0.20 4.85 21.79
C GLY A 74 -0.59 3.81 21.00
N ALA A 75 -0.35 2.54 21.34
CA ALA A 75 -1.04 1.42 20.72
C ALA A 75 -2.47 1.31 21.27
N VAL A 76 -3.43 1.00 20.38
CA VAL A 76 -4.84 0.73 20.73
C VAL A 76 -5.21 -0.75 20.62
N ARG A 77 -4.19 -1.60 20.43
CA ARG A 77 -4.25 -3.07 20.35
C ARG A 77 -2.88 -3.63 20.72
N ASP A 78 -2.85 -4.84 21.25
CA ASP A 78 -1.60 -5.47 21.72
C ASP A 78 -0.77 -6.06 20.57
N GLU A 79 -1.42 -6.46 19.48
CA GLU A 79 -0.79 -7.06 18.30
C GLU A 79 -1.42 -6.58 16.98
N ILE A 80 -0.70 -6.77 15.88
CA ILE A 80 -1.21 -6.51 14.52
C ILE A 80 -1.38 -7.86 13.83
N GLN A 81 -2.61 -8.14 13.40
CA GLN A 81 -2.91 -9.30 12.57
C GLN A 81 -2.74 -8.91 11.09
N PHE A 82 -2.18 -9.82 10.29
CA PHE A 82 -1.88 -9.57 8.90
C PHE A 82 -2.64 -10.52 7.98
N TYR A 83 -2.96 -10.03 6.79
CA TYR A 83 -3.23 -10.85 5.62
C TYR A 83 -1.98 -10.86 4.71
N ALA A 84 -1.80 -11.90 3.92
CA ALA A 84 -0.69 -11.98 2.95
C ALA A 84 -1.17 -11.60 1.55
N THR A 85 -0.35 -10.87 0.79
CA THR A 85 -0.60 -10.66 -0.66
C THR A 85 0.36 -11.54 -1.45
N GLY A 86 -0.16 -12.39 -2.33
CA GLY A 86 0.62 -13.32 -3.14
C GLY A 86 -0.23 -14.39 -3.81
N ALA A 87 0.41 -15.26 -4.58
CA ALA A 87 -0.28 -16.31 -5.35
C ALA A 87 -0.65 -17.57 -4.54
N ARG A 88 -0.30 -17.63 -3.24
CA ARG A 88 -0.49 -18.81 -2.38
C ARG A 88 -1.20 -18.50 -1.05
N PRO A 89 -2.50 -18.17 -1.07
CA PRO A 89 -3.30 -17.99 0.14
C PRO A 89 -3.31 -19.21 1.07
N ASP A 90 -3.25 -20.42 0.50
CA ASP A 90 -3.17 -21.68 1.23
C ASP A 90 -1.93 -21.75 2.14
N LEU A 91 -0.76 -21.41 1.61
CA LEU A 91 0.47 -21.33 2.42
C LEU A 91 0.41 -20.17 3.42
N ALA A 92 -0.24 -19.06 3.05
CA ALA A 92 -0.44 -17.95 3.99
C ALA A 92 -1.29 -18.36 5.20
N LYS A 93 -2.31 -19.19 4.98
CA LYS A 93 -3.08 -19.78 6.09
C LYS A 93 -2.21 -20.64 6.99
N GLU A 94 -1.37 -21.51 6.42
CA GLU A 94 -0.42 -22.34 7.19
C GLU A 94 0.57 -21.50 8.01
N MET A 95 0.95 -20.32 7.50
CA MET A 95 1.82 -19.36 8.19
C MET A 95 1.10 -18.51 9.25
N GLY A 96 -0.21 -18.69 9.45
CA GLY A 96 -1.00 -17.99 10.48
C GLY A 96 -1.51 -16.61 10.08
N PHE A 97 -1.50 -16.26 8.79
CA PHE A 97 -2.21 -15.06 8.32
C PHE A 97 -3.73 -15.24 8.46
N ILE A 98 -4.47 -14.14 8.53
CA ILE A 98 -5.94 -14.17 8.63
C ILE A 98 -6.63 -14.22 7.25
N GLY A 99 -5.86 -14.00 6.19
CA GLY A 99 -6.38 -13.93 4.82
C GLY A 99 -5.29 -13.88 3.76
N GLY A 100 -5.71 -14.07 2.51
CA GLY A 100 -4.86 -14.04 1.33
C GLY A 100 -5.46 -13.18 0.22
N LYS A 101 -4.65 -12.25 -0.31
CA LYS A 101 -5.00 -11.43 -1.48
C LYS A 101 -4.20 -11.89 -2.69
N MET A 102 -4.89 -12.36 -3.72
CA MET A 102 -4.28 -12.83 -4.97
C MET A 102 -4.35 -11.76 -6.06
N PRO A 103 -3.35 -11.66 -6.95
CA PRO A 103 -3.47 -10.83 -8.14
C PRO A 103 -4.41 -11.48 -9.16
N THR A 104 -5.21 -10.69 -9.88
CA THR A 104 -5.87 -11.18 -11.10
C THR A 104 -4.83 -11.47 -12.18
N HIS A 105 -5.06 -12.50 -12.98
CA HIS A 105 -4.17 -12.85 -14.10
C HIS A 105 -4.75 -12.46 -15.46
N TRP A 106 -6.04 -12.12 -15.52
CA TRP A 106 -6.75 -11.77 -16.74
C TRP A 106 -7.42 -10.39 -16.62
N GLY A 107 -7.66 -9.76 -17.77
CA GLY A 107 -8.18 -8.40 -17.84
C GLY A 107 -9.33 -8.23 -18.84
N PRO A 108 -9.74 -6.98 -19.12
CA PRO A 108 -10.87 -6.67 -20.01
C PRO A 108 -10.79 -7.34 -21.39
N HIS A 109 -9.60 -7.43 -21.96
CA HIS A 109 -9.35 -8.03 -23.27
C HIS A 109 -9.61 -9.55 -23.31
N ASP A 110 -9.62 -10.23 -22.17
CA ASP A 110 -9.93 -11.66 -22.06
C ASP A 110 -11.43 -11.96 -21.93
N GLY A 111 -12.25 -10.90 -21.76
CA GLY A 111 -13.71 -11.00 -21.65
C GLY A 111 -14.17 -11.98 -20.56
N ASP A 112 -15.31 -12.64 -20.81
CA ASP A 112 -15.89 -13.59 -19.85
C ASP A 112 -15.00 -14.83 -19.60
N ALA A 113 -14.09 -15.15 -20.52
CA ALA A 113 -13.16 -16.26 -20.32
C ALA A 113 -12.12 -15.93 -19.24
N GLY A 114 -11.58 -14.71 -19.24
CA GLY A 114 -10.68 -14.24 -18.18
C GLY A 114 -11.35 -14.25 -16.81
N ILE A 115 -12.57 -13.71 -16.72
CA ILE A 115 -13.34 -13.68 -15.47
C ILE A 115 -13.57 -15.10 -14.92
N ARG A 116 -13.90 -16.07 -15.78
CA ARG A 116 -14.08 -17.46 -15.35
C ARG A 116 -12.80 -18.07 -14.78
N LYS A 117 -11.64 -17.75 -15.36
CA LYS A 117 -10.35 -18.27 -14.88
C LYS A 117 -9.95 -17.66 -13.54
N ASP A 118 -10.09 -16.34 -13.37
CA ASP A 118 -9.82 -15.69 -12.09
C ASP A 118 -10.82 -16.16 -11.00
N ALA A 119 -12.09 -16.35 -11.34
CA ALA A 119 -13.08 -16.91 -10.42
C ALA A 119 -12.75 -18.37 -10.04
N ALA A 120 -12.30 -19.19 -10.99
CA ALA A 120 -11.87 -20.55 -10.70
C ALA A 120 -10.65 -20.59 -9.77
N MET A 121 -9.70 -19.65 -9.91
CA MET A 121 -8.58 -19.51 -8.97
C MET A 121 -9.06 -19.17 -7.56
N VAL A 122 -10.04 -18.27 -7.43
CA VAL A 122 -10.64 -17.96 -6.11
C VAL A 122 -11.37 -19.19 -5.55
N ALA A 123 -12.11 -19.93 -6.36
CA ALA A 123 -12.82 -21.14 -5.95
C ALA A 123 -11.85 -22.22 -5.42
N ASP A 124 -10.76 -22.46 -6.15
CA ASP A 124 -9.70 -23.40 -5.75
C ASP A 124 -9.07 -23.01 -4.40
N MET A 125 -8.81 -21.71 -4.18
CA MET A 125 -8.28 -21.25 -2.90
C MET A 125 -9.32 -21.27 -1.78
N ARG A 126 -10.61 -21.05 -2.08
CA ARG A 126 -11.68 -21.22 -1.09
C ARG A 126 -11.76 -22.67 -0.62
N GLU A 127 -11.71 -23.62 -1.53
CA GLU A 127 -11.71 -25.06 -1.19
C GLU A 127 -10.53 -25.42 -0.26
N LYS A 128 -9.33 -24.89 -0.55
CA LYS A 128 -8.13 -25.14 0.26
C LYS A 128 -8.13 -24.40 1.60
N CYS A 129 -8.65 -23.18 1.63
CA CYS A 129 -8.56 -22.31 2.80
C CYS A 129 -9.78 -22.40 3.73
N GLY A 130 -10.87 -23.04 3.31
CA GLY A 130 -12.13 -23.10 4.05
C GLY A 130 -12.85 -21.75 4.07
N GLU A 131 -14.06 -21.71 4.63
CA GLU A 131 -14.98 -20.56 4.54
C GLU A 131 -14.51 -19.30 5.28
N ASP A 132 -13.90 -19.45 6.45
CA ASP A 132 -13.61 -18.32 7.35
C ASP A 132 -12.36 -17.52 6.94
N PHE A 133 -11.46 -18.14 6.18
CA PHE A 133 -10.22 -17.48 5.75
C PHE A 133 -10.53 -16.43 4.68
N TRP A 134 -10.08 -15.19 4.87
CA TRP A 134 -10.43 -14.12 3.93
C TRP A 134 -9.71 -14.32 2.60
N LEU A 135 -10.45 -14.18 1.50
CA LEU A 135 -9.91 -14.19 0.14
C LEU A 135 -10.25 -12.88 -0.55
N MET A 136 -9.25 -12.26 -1.17
CA MET A 136 -9.37 -10.99 -1.87
C MET A 136 -8.69 -11.07 -3.23
N LEU A 137 -9.12 -10.23 -4.17
CA LEU A 137 -8.44 -10.01 -5.45
C LEU A 137 -7.82 -8.62 -5.51
N ASP A 138 -6.62 -8.55 -6.06
CA ASP A 138 -5.92 -7.32 -6.44
C ASP A 138 -5.90 -7.22 -7.97
N CYS A 139 -6.54 -6.18 -8.51
CA CYS A 139 -6.68 -5.99 -9.95
C CYS A 139 -5.64 -5.02 -10.55
N TRP A 140 -4.73 -4.47 -9.74
CA TRP A 140 -3.68 -3.53 -10.16
C TRP A 140 -4.09 -2.52 -11.26
N MET A 141 -5.19 -1.78 -11.04
CA MET A 141 -5.71 -0.75 -11.98
C MET A 141 -6.01 -1.25 -13.42
N SER A 142 -6.06 -2.57 -13.65
CA SER A 142 -6.07 -3.16 -15.01
C SER A 142 -7.45 -3.28 -15.66
N GLN A 143 -8.51 -2.94 -14.93
CA GLN A 143 -9.89 -3.21 -15.32
C GLN A 143 -10.65 -1.92 -15.65
N ASP A 144 -11.70 -2.06 -16.46
CA ASP A 144 -12.75 -1.06 -16.60
C ASP A 144 -13.95 -1.37 -15.67
N VAL A 145 -14.86 -0.41 -15.55
CA VAL A 145 -16.05 -0.51 -14.69
C VAL A 145 -16.90 -1.73 -15.03
N ASN A 146 -17.09 -2.03 -16.32
CA ASN A 146 -17.95 -3.12 -16.76
C ASN A 146 -17.32 -4.48 -16.41
N TYR A 147 -16.04 -4.67 -16.68
CA TYR A 147 -15.33 -5.90 -16.35
C TYR A 147 -15.28 -6.16 -14.84
N ALA A 148 -14.97 -5.13 -14.05
CA ALA A 148 -14.97 -5.22 -12.59
C ALA A 148 -16.37 -5.60 -12.06
N THR A 149 -17.42 -4.98 -12.61
CA THR A 149 -18.82 -5.27 -12.23
C THR A 149 -19.22 -6.70 -12.57
N LYS A 150 -18.77 -7.25 -13.71
CA LYS A 150 -19.04 -8.65 -14.10
C LYS A 150 -18.28 -9.67 -13.25
N THR A 151 -17.17 -9.27 -12.64
CA THR A 151 -16.34 -10.15 -11.80
C THR A 151 -17.00 -10.38 -10.44
N GLY A 152 -17.50 -9.32 -9.79
CA GLY A 152 -18.03 -9.39 -8.41
C GLY A 152 -19.10 -10.46 -8.15
N PRO A 153 -20.21 -10.55 -8.93
CA PRO A 153 -21.25 -11.55 -8.70
C PRO A 153 -20.78 -13.00 -8.81
N ARG A 154 -19.79 -13.27 -9.68
CA ARG A 154 -19.23 -14.62 -9.86
C ARG A 154 -18.35 -15.06 -8.69
N LEU A 155 -17.83 -14.11 -7.91
CA LEU A 155 -17.07 -14.39 -6.70
C LEU A 155 -17.94 -14.53 -5.45
N ARG A 156 -19.16 -13.98 -5.43
CA ARG A 156 -20.09 -14.11 -4.29
C ARG A 156 -20.72 -15.50 -4.18
N ALA A 157 -20.67 -16.28 -5.24
CA ALA A 157 -21.23 -17.62 -5.30
C ALA A 157 -20.24 -18.71 -4.86
N LEU A 158 -19.05 -18.29 -4.41
CA LEU A 158 -17.94 -19.10 -3.91
C LEU A 158 -17.75 -18.79 -2.43
#